data_AF-A0A821MG57-F1
#
_entry.id   AF-A0A821MG57-F1
#
_cell.length_a   1.000
_cell.length_b   1.000
_cell.length_c   1.000
_cell.angle_alpha   90.00
_cell.angle_beta   90.00
_cell.angle_gamma   90.00
#
_symmetry.space_group_name_H-M   'P 1'
#
loop_
_entity.id
_entity.type
_entity.pdbx_description
1 polymer ?
#
loop_
_entity_poly.entity_id
_entity_poly.type
_entity_poly.pdbx_seq_one_letter_code
_entity_poly.pdbx_strand_id
1 'polypeptide(L)' 'VDKWEIDRRDLRLIRSLGSGQFGDVWEGLWNNRMPVAIKTLKPGSMNPADFLAEASIMKKL' A
#
# COMPACT_ATOMS: atom_id res chain seq x y z
N VAL A 1 17.26 0.44 0.98
CA VAL A 1 15.87 0.85 1.25
C VAL A 1 15.61 2.03 0.36
N ASP A 2 14.66 1.90 -0.57
CA ASP A 2 14.29 2.99 -1.48
C ASP A 2 13.71 4.18 -0.69
N LYS A 3 13.85 5.41 -1.19
CA LYS A 3 13.38 6.64 -0.49
C LYS A 3 11.86 6.66 -0.23
N TRP A 4 11.13 5.83 -0.96
CA TRP A 4 9.68 5.67 -0.87
C TRP A 4 9.25 4.48 -0.01
N GLU A 5 10.18 3.61 0.38
CA GLU A 5 9.91 2.52 1.30
C GLU A 5 9.81 3.08 2.72
N ILE A 6 8.74 2.70 3.43
CA ILE A 6 8.49 3.07 4.82
C ILE A 6 8.33 1.81 5.66
N ASP A 7 8.55 1.92 6.96
CA ASP A 7 8.33 0.80 7.86
C ASP A 7 6.82 0.53 7.98
N ARG A 8 6.42 -0.74 7.89
CA ARG A 8 5.01 -1.14 8.07
C ARG A 8 4.47 -0.74 9.45
N ARG A 9 5.33 -0.60 10.46
CA ARG A 9 4.99 -0.15 11.82
C ARG A 9 4.56 1.31 11.87
N ASP A 10 4.97 2.12 10.89
CA ASP A 10 4.58 3.53 10.78
C ASP A 10 3.15 3.68 10.22
N LEU A 11 2.54 2.59 9.75
CA LEU A 11 1.19 2.55 9.22
C LEU A 11 0.20 1.91 10.21
N ARG A 12 -0.91 2.62 10.43
CA ARG A 12 -2.05 2.12 11.19
C ARG A 12 -3.28 1.99 10.30
N LEU A 13 -3.84 0.79 10.19
CA LEU A 13 -5.13 0.55 9.55
C LEU A 13 -6.26 1.00 10.49
N ILE A 14 -7.22 1.76 9.98
CA ILE A 14 -8.34 2.31 10.76
C ILE A 14 -9.66 1.65 10.36
N ARG A 15 -10.08 1.79 9.10
CA ARG A 15 -11.33 1.19 8.61
C ARG A 15 -11.14 0.62 7.21
N SER A 16 -11.81 -0.49 6.92
CA SER A 16 -11.87 -1.02 5.54
C SER A 16 -12.74 -0.12 4.67
N LEU A 17 -12.23 0.27 3.51
CA LEU A 17 -12.94 1.09 2.52
C LEU A 17 -13.50 0.24 1.39
N GLY A 18 -12.92 -0.93 1.12
CA GLY A 18 -13.41 -1.84 0.11
C GLY A 18 -12.45 -2.99 -0.19
N SER A 19 -12.96 -3.97 -0.94
CA SER A 19 -12.24 -5.17 -1.33
C SER A 19 -12.39 -5.40 -2.83
N GLY A 20 -11.32 -5.84 -3.48
CA GLY A 20 -11.31 -6.18 -4.90
C GLY A 20 -10.50 -7.43 -5.21
N GLN A 21 -10.35 -7.70 -6.52
CA GLN A 21 -9.60 -8.85 -7.05
C GLN A 21 -8.15 -8.87 -6.56
N PHE A 22 -7.51 -7.71 -6.50
CA PHE A 22 -6.08 -7.58 -6.17
C PHE A 22 -5.79 -7.35 -4.69
N GLY A 23 -6.84 -7.19 -3.87
CA GLY A 23 -6.70 -6.99 -2.43
C GLY A 23 -7.66 -5.94 -1.86
N ASP A 24 -7.36 -5.49 -0.65
CA ASP A 24 -8.25 -4.66 0.15
C ASP A 24 -7.68 -3.26 0.34
N VAL A 25 -8.56 -2.26 0.36
CA VAL A 25 -8.22 -0.86 0.57
C VAL A 25 -8.73 -0.43 1.93
N TRP A 26 -7.87 0.23 2.69
CA TRP A 26 -8.13 0.70 4.04
C TRP A 26 -7.89 2.20 4.14
N GLU A 27 -8.66 2.88 4.98
CA GLU A 27 -8.26 4.15 5.55
C GLU A 27 -7.24 3.87 6.64
N GLY A 28 -6.20 4.69 6.71
CA GLY A 28 -5.20 4.60 7.77
C GLY A 28 -4.50 5.91 8.06
N LEU A 29 -3.54 5.83 8.97
CA LEU A 29 -2.62 6.91 9.31
C LEU A 29 -1.19 6.46 9.06
N TRP A 30 -0.40 7.36 8.49
CA TRP A 30 1.05 7.29 8.51
C TRP A 30 1.60 8.18 9.63
N ASN A 31 2.55 7.64 10.42
CA ASN A 31 3.17 8.32 11.56
C ASN A 31 2.17 8.92 12.55
N ASN A 32 1.02 8.25 12.73
CA ASN A 32 -0.12 8.68 13.55
C ASN A 32 -0.66 10.08 13.24
N ARG A 33 -0.33 10.67 12.09
CA ARG A 33 -0.64 12.07 11.78
C ARG A 33 -1.25 12.27 10.41
N MET A 34 -0.71 11.61 9.39
CA MET A 34 -1.12 11.83 8.00
C MET A 34 -2.17 10.80 7.57
N PRO A 35 -3.41 11.20 7.22
CA PRO A 35 -4.40 10.29 6.65
C PRO A 35 -3.91 9.76 5.31
N VAL A 36 -4.05 8.44 5.10
CA VAL A 36 -3.62 7.74 3.90
C VAL A 36 -4.62 6.64 3.53
N ALA A 37 -4.68 6.31 2.24
CA ALA A 37 -5.28 5.06 1.78
C ALA A 37 -4.19 3.98 1.73
N ILE A 38 -4.45 2.82 2.32
CA ILE A 38 -3.53 1.69 2.36
C ILE A 38 -4.14 0.55 1.56
N LYS A 39 -3.58 0.26 0.38
CA LYS A 39 -3.95 -0.90 -0.42
C LYS A 39 -3.04 -2.08 -0.04
N THR A 40 -3.66 -3.16 0.38
CA THR A 40 -3.00 -4.44 0.65
C THR A 40 -3.13 -5.35 -0.55
N LEU A 41 -2.17 -6.25 -0.76
CA LEU A 41 -2.22 -7.26 -1.82
C LEU A 41 -2.62 -8.62 -1.24
N LYS A 42 -3.52 -9.33 -1.93
CA LYS A 42 -3.83 -10.72 -1.57
C LYS A 42 -2.69 -11.64 -2.00
N PRO A 43 -2.24 -12.58 -1.15
CA PRO A 43 -1.27 -13.58 -1.58
C PRO A 43 -1.73 -14.30 -2.84
N GLY A 44 -0.86 -14.38 -3.85
CA GLY A 44 -1.16 -15.04 -5.13
C GLY A 44 -2.00 -14.22 -6.12
N SER A 45 -2.45 -13.00 -5.79
CA SER A 45 -3.23 -12.18 -6.73
C SER A 45 -2.37 -11.46 -7.78
N MET A 46 -1.07 -11.34 -7.54
CA MET A 46 -0.11 -10.68 -8.43
C MET A 46 1.32 -11.16 -8.12
N ASN A 47 2.18 -11.19 -9.14
CA ASN A 47 3.61 -11.39 -8.95
C ASN A 47 4.24 -10.15 -8.27
N PRO A 48 4.96 -10.30 -7.15
CA PRO A 48 5.60 -9.16 -6.47
C PRO A 48 6.51 -8.32 -7.38
N ALA A 49 7.16 -8.93 -8.37
CA ALA A 49 8.03 -8.22 -9.30
C ALA A 49 7.24 -7.22 -10.17
N ASP A 50 6.08 -7.63 -10.68
CA ASP A 50 5.23 -6.79 -11.52
C ASP A 50 4.66 -5.61 -10.71
N PHE A 51 4.27 -5.86 -9.46
CA PHE A 51 3.81 -4.81 -8.55
C PHE A 51 4.89 -3.73 -8.29
N LEU A 52 6.13 -4.16 -8.05
CA LEU A 52 7.24 -3.23 -7.83
C LEU A 52 7.61 -2.44 -9.10
N ALA A 53 7.45 -3.04 -10.27
CA ALA A 53 7.64 -2.37 -11.55
C ALA A 53 6.59 -1.25 -11.75
N GLU A 54 5.31 -1.54 -11.50
CA GLU A 54 4.23 -0.54 -11.56
C GLU A 54 4.46 0.59 -10.55
N ALA A 55 4.83 0.26 -9.31
CA ALA A 55 5.15 1.25 -8.29
C ALA A 55 6.32 2.16 -8.72
N SER A 56 7.30 1.62 -9.44
CA SER A 56 8.44 2.39 -9.96
C SER A 56 8.05 3.37 -11.07
N ILE A 57 7.00 3.07 -11.84
CA ILE A 57 6.41 3.99 -12.81
C ILE A 57 5.67 5.10 -12.07
N MET A 58 4.82 4.75 -11.09
CA MET A 58 4.03 5.72 -10.32
C MET A 58 4.91 6.74 -9.57
N LYS A 59 6.07 6.33 -9.07
CA LYS A 59 7.04 7.21 -8.38
C LYS A 59 7.67 8.30 -9.27
N LYS A 60 7.52 8.20 -10.59
CA LYS A 60 8.08 9.13 -11.58
C LYS A 60 7.05 10.14 -12.10
N LEU A 61 5.78 9.95 -11.76
CA LEU A 61 4.69 10.88 -12.05
C LEU A 61 4.63 11.97 -10.97
#